data_AF-A0A9E7TJA5-F1
#
_entry.id   AF-A0A9E7TJA5-F1
#
_cell.length_a   1.000
_cell.length_b   1.000
_cell.length_c   1.000
_cell.angle_alpha   90.00
_cell.angle_beta   90.00
_cell.angle_gamma   90.00
#
_symmetry.space_group_name_H-M   'P 1'
#
loop_
_entity.id
_entity.type
_entity.pdbx_description
1 polymer ?
#
loop_
_entity_poly.entity_id
_entity_poly.type
_entity_poly.pdbx_seq_one_letter_code
_entity_poly.pdbx_strand_id
1 'polypeptide(L)'
;MSDPNKMKDDIQIVIKDMMDRIMDKVLCSDPFVKETHHLKKPLYAALVPDEIFKGSHFERRFVTPFGKVWEKLAVVAATNGMGYGTTGYRIDGMIREKRLNRIAETLNRLEHATKENERIRPDWNRELTYIKKGRGDLIPVSVVCDLYVEDRSNGGRYAFELKAPLPNSDQTKVSKEKILKLHCMEPPVVDSAYFALPYNPYGTRENYSWSFPARWFDMKNDDVVLIGNDFWDYIGGKGTYDAFISAVNEIGPDYKEKIYRDYLRITPPDGYNSEFDLLSEPKREYDSR
;
A
#
# COMPACT_ATOMS: atom_id res chain seq x y z
N MET A 1 4.29 -11.31 -23.49
CA MET A 1 4.44 -11.96 -22.17
C MET A 1 5.64 -11.31 -21.50
N SER A 2 5.47 -10.79 -20.28
CA SER A 2 6.55 -10.21 -19.46
C SER A 2 7.65 -11.26 -19.21
N ASP A 3 8.92 -10.85 -19.24
CA ASP A 3 10.05 -11.70 -18.84
C ASP A 3 10.17 -11.68 -17.31
N PRO A 4 9.86 -12.79 -16.61
CA PRO A 4 9.87 -12.82 -15.14
C PRO A 4 11.24 -12.48 -14.54
N ASN A 5 12.33 -12.81 -15.23
CA ASN A 5 13.68 -12.48 -14.75
C ASN A 5 13.93 -10.98 -14.77
N LYS A 6 13.51 -10.31 -15.85
CA LYS A 6 13.62 -8.85 -15.95
C LYS A 6 12.79 -8.14 -14.87
N MET A 7 11.55 -8.59 -14.65
CA MET A 7 10.70 -8.04 -13.58
C MET A 7 11.38 -8.16 -12.21
N LYS A 8 11.92 -9.35 -11.90
CA LYS A 8 12.64 -9.61 -10.66
C LYS A 8 13.84 -8.69 -10.50
N ASP A 9 14.65 -8.53 -11.55
CA ASP A 9 15.84 -7.65 -11.54
C ASP A 9 15.46 -6.18 -11.31
N ASP A 10 14.43 -5.69 -11.99
CA ASP A 10 13.92 -4.32 -11.81
C ASP A 10 13.41 -4.09 -10.37
N ILE A 11 12.71 -5.07 -9.80
CA ILE A 11 12.26 -5.04 -8.40
C ILE A 11 13.47 -4.99 -7.45
N GLN A 12 14.48 -5.83 -7.67
CA GLN A 12 15.69 -5.85 -6.85
C GLN A 12 16.42 -4.51 -6.88
N ILE A 13 16.51 -3.85 -8.04
CA ILE A 13 17.15 -2.52 -8.16
C ILE A 13 16.46 -1.51 -7.24
N VAL A 14 15.12 -1.46 -7.25
CA VAL A 14 14.35 -0.53 -6.42
C VAL A 14 14.57 -0.80 -4.93
N ILE A 15 14.59 -2.07 -4.52
CA ILE A 15 14.74 -2.45 -3.11
C ILE A 15 16.18 -2.23 -2.64
N LYS A 16 17.18 -2.60 -3.45
CA LYS A 16 18.61 -2.37 -3.13
C LYS A 16 18.89 -0.88 -2.94
N ASP A 17 18.44 -0.02 -3.85
CA ASP A 17 18.60 1.42 -3.75
C ASP A 17 17.91 2.00 -2.49
N MET A 18 16.75 1.46 -2.09
CA MET A 18 16.12 1.83 -0.82
C MET A 18 16.97 1.37 0.38
N MET A 19 17.40 0.11 0.40
CA MET A 19 18.15 -0.47 1.50
C MET A 19 19.52 0.19 1.69
N ASP A 20 20.25 0.44 0.61
CA ASP A 20 21.55 1.10 0.64
C ASP A 20 21.42 2.53 1.22
N ARG A 21 20.37 3.26 0.82
CA ARG A 21 20.07 4.59 1.39
C ARG A 21 19.68 4.53 2.86
N ILE A 22 19.00 3.47 3.30
CA ILE A 22 18.70 3.26 4.73
C ILE A 22 20.00 2.99 5.50
N MET A 23 20.85 2.10 4.99
CA MET A 23 22.13 1.75 5.62
C MET A 23 23.04 2.98 5.73
N ASP A 24 23.19 3.76 4.65
CA ASP A 24 23.94 5.03 4.69
C ASP A 24 23.37 6.00 5.74
N LYS A 25 22.03 6.13 5.82
CA LYS A 25 21.42 6.97 6.84
C LYS A 25 21.76 6.55 8.26
N VAL A 26 21.57 5.28 8.58
CA VAL A 26 21.70 4.81 9.97
C VAL A 26 23.16 4.61 10.40
N LEU A 27 24.09 4.49 9.45
CA LEU A 27 25.52 4.32 9.72
C LEU A 27 26.30 5.63 9.61
N CYS A 28 25.95 6.51 8.67
CA CYS A 28 26.77 7.66 8.29
C CYS A 28 26.03 8.99 8.50
N SER A 29 24.91 9.23 7.80
CA SER A 29 24.36 10.58 7.70
C SER A 29 23.49 11.01 8.88
N ASP A 30 22.81 10.06 9.53
CA ASP A 30 21.89 10.27 10.65
C ASP A 30 21.95 9.07 11.62
N PRO A 31 23.11 8.80 12.23
CA PRO A 31 23.27 7.67 13.14
C PRO A 31 22.55 7.92 14.46
N PHE A 32 22.20 6.82 15.16
CA PHE A 32 21.68 6.93 16.52
C PHE A 32 22.77 7.38 17.49
N VAL A 33 22.64 8.59 18.06
CA VAL A 33 23.55 9.15 19.06
C VAL A 33 22.86 9.18 20.42
N LYS A 34 23.39 8.41 21.39
CA LYS A 34 22.81 8.22 22.73
C LYS A 34 22.63 9.53 23.47
N GLU A 35 23.64 10.37 23.48
CA GLU A 35 23.66 11.66 24.18
C GLU A 35 22.59 12.59 23.62
N THR A 36 22.45 12.65 22.29
CA THR A 36 21.41 13.44 21.63
C THR A 36 20.01 12.91 21.97
N HIS A 37 19.84 11.58 22.04
CA HIS A 37 18.58 10.98 22.45
C HIS A 37 18.22 11.35 23.89
N HIS A 38 19.17 11.22 24.82
CA HIS A 38 18.98 11.54 26.24
C HIS A 38 18.61 13.01 26.45
N LEU A 39 19.26 13.93 25.73
CA LEU A 39 18.95 15.37 25.78
C LEU A 39 17.55 15.68 25.25
N LYS A 40 17.13 15.07 24.14
CA LYS A 40 15.82 15.35 23.52
C LYS A 40 14.66 14.64 24.23
N LYS A 41 14.94 13.52 24.90
CA LYS A 41 13.93 12.62 25.48
C LYS A 41 14.35 12.10 26.87
N PRO A 42 14.67 12.98 27.84
CA PRO A 42 15.30 12.57 29.10
C PRO A 42 14.43 11.62 29.93
N LEU A 43 13.11 11.84 29.97
CA LEU A 43 12.19 10.96 30.70
C LEU A 43 12.13 9.56 30.10
N TYR A 44 12.22 9.44 28.77
CA TYR A 44 12.17 8.15 28.11
C TYR A 44 13.50 7.41 28.22
N ALA A 45 14.62 8.13 28.07
CA ALA A 45 15.97 7.59 28.25
C ALA A 45 16.23 7.08 29.68
N ALA A 46 15.60 7.69 30.68
CA ALA A 46 15.69 7.22 32.07
C ALA A 46 14.93 5.90 32.34
N LEU A 47 13.98 5.54 31.48
CA LEU A 47 13.07 4.40 31.70
C LEU A 47 13.33 3.21 30.77
N VAL A 48 13.85 3.45 29.56
CA VAL A 48 13.96 2.43 28.51
C VAL A 48 15.40 2.38 27.98
N PRO A 49 16.00 1.18 27.84
CA PRO A 49 17.37 1.03 27.34
C PRO A 49 17.59 1.64 25.95
N ASP A 50 18.80 2.16 25.72
CA ASP A 50 19.19 2.76 24.45
C ASP A 50 19.03 1.80 23.26
N GLU A 51 19.23 0.51 23.49
CA GLU A 51 19.14 -0.54 22.48
C GLU A 51 17.73 -0.62 21.87
N ILE A 52 16.69 -0.40 22.69
CA ILE A 52 15.30 -0.35 22.21
C ILE A 52 15.08 0.89 21.35
N PHE A 53 15.60 2.05 21.76
CA PHE A 53 15.48 3.27 20.96
C PHE A 53 16.34 3.25 19.71
N LYS A 54 17.48 2.56 19.73
CA LYS A 54 18.30 2.28 18.55
C LYS A 54 17.56 1.37 17.58
N GLY A 55 16.85 0.35 18.07
CA GLY A 55 15.95 -0.47 17.25
C GLY A 55 14.83 0.37 16.61
N SER A 56 14.10 1.15 17.42
CA SER A 56 13.04 2.05 16.94
C SER A 56 13.54 3.15 16.01
N HIS A 57 14.80 3.58 16.17
CA HIS A 57 15.44 4.52 15.27
C HIS A 57 15.60 3.93 13.87
N PHE A 58 16.10 2.69 13.78
CA PHE A 58 16.22 1.96 12.52
C PHE A 58 14.86 1.70 11.89
N GLU A 59 13.93 1.12 12.65
CA GLU A 59 12.57 0.78 12.20
C GLU A 59 11.90 1.98 11.53
N ARG A 60 11.97 3.18 12.13
CA ARG A 60 11.39 4.39 11.54
C ARG A 60 12.03 4.77 10.20
N ARG A 61 13.36 4.65 10.06
CA ARG A 61 14.05 4.91 8.78
C ARG A 61 13.73 3.85 7.75
N PHE A 62 13.47 2.61 8.19
CA PHE A 62 13.11 1.51 7.33
C PHE A 62 11.66 1.64 6.82
N VAL A 63 10.67 1.80 7.70
CA VAL A 63 9.24 1.75 7.34
C VAL A 63 8.76 3.01 6.62
N THR A 64 9.23 4.20 7.00
CA THR A 64 8.69 5.47 6.48
C THR A 64 8.83 5.62 4.96
N PRO A 65 9.98 5.29 4.33
CA PRO A 65 10.14 5.36 2.88
C PRO A 65 9.25 4.38 2.11
N PHE A 66 8.75 3.30 2.73
CA PHE A 66 8.04 2.24 2.01
C PHE A 66 6.81 2.73 1.26
N GLY A 67 6.11 3.78 1.74
CA GLY A 67 4.98 4.35 1.00
C GLY A 67 5.35 4.68 -0.46
N LYS A 68 6.47 5.38 -0.65
CA LYS A 68 6.97 5.73 -2.00
C LYS A 68 7.60 4.54 -2.73
N VAL A 69 8.13 3.57 -1.99
CA VAL A 69 8.75 2.37 -2.57
C VAL A 69 7.67 1.47 -3.16
N TRP A 70 6.53 1.31 -2.48
CA TRP A 70 5.38 0.58 -3.02
C TRP A 70 4.89 1.19 -4.33
N GLU A 71 4.79 2.51 -4.41
CA GLU A 71 4.44 3.22 -5.66
C GLU A 71 5.44 2.94 -6.79
N LYS A 72 6.75 3.00 -6.51
CA LYS A 72 7.81 2.68 -7.50
C LYS A 72 7.75 1.24 -7.98
N LEU A 73 7.57 0.30 -7.06
CA LEU A 73 7.43 -1.12 -7.37
C LEU A 73 6.19 -1.37 -8.22
N ALA A 74 5.09 -0.68 -7.93
CA ALA A 74 3.88 -0.77 -8.73
C ALA A 74 4.08 -0.23 -10.16
N VAL A 75 4.89 0.83 -10.35
CA VAL A 75 5.29 1.28 -11.70
C VAL A 75 6.09 0.21 -12.44
N VAL A 76 7.04 -0.45 -11.77
CA VAL A 76 7.82 -1.54 -12.37
C VAL A 76 6.90 -2.67 -12.81
N ALA A 77 5.99 -3.10 -11.93
CA ALA A 77 5.00 -4.13 -12.21
C ALA A 77 4.10 -3.75 -13.39
N ALA A 78 3.47 -2.58 -13.33
CA ALA A 78 2.59 -2.07 -14.39
C ALA A 78 3.31 -1.90 -15.74
N THR A 79 4.56 -1.43 -15.74
CA THR A 79 5.33 -1.21 -16.98
C THR A 79 5.70 -2.53 -17.65
N ASN A 80 6.09 -3.54 -16.87
CA ASN A 80 6.42 -4.86 -17.41
C ASN A 80 5.16 -5.68 -17.75
N GLY A 81 4.07 -5.54 -17.00
CA GLY A 81 2.81 -6.29 -17.19
C GLY A 81 1.86 -5.68 -18.23
N MET A 82 1.53 -4.40 -18.08
CA MET A 82 0.54 -3.68 -18.88
C MET A 82 1.17 -2.71 -19.90
N GLY A 83 2.45 -2.39 -19.75
CA GLY A 83 3.22 -1.60 -20.72
C GLY A 83 3.38 -0.13 -20.35
N TYR A 84 2.59 0.40 -19.40
CA TYR A 84 2.79 1.75 -18.88
C TYR A 84 2.24 1.89 -17.46
N GLY A 85 3.08 2.42 -16.56
CA GLY A 85 2.67 2.86 -15.23
C GLY A 85 3.37 4.16 -14.84
N THR A 86 2.69 5.03 -14.11
CA THR A 86 3.28 6.25 -13.54
C THR A 86 2.62 6.62 -12.21
N THR A 87 3.32 7.36 -11.36
CA THR A 87 2.81 7.79 -10.05
C THR A 87 2.39 9.25 -10.07
N GLY A 88 1.57 9.64 -9.07
CA GLY A 88 1.17 11.05 -8.87
C GLY A 88 0.43 11.64 -10.07
N TYR A 89 -0.28 10.80 -10.83
CA TYR A 89 -0.90 11.20 -12.08
C TYR A 89 -2.21 11.94 -11.82
N ARG A 90 -2.36 13.09 -12.48
CA ARG A 90 -3.57 13.90 -12.39
C ARG A 90 -4.55 13.50 -13.49
N ILE A 91 -5.76 13.13 -13.07
CA ILE A 91 -6.89 12.79 -13.92
C ILE A 91 -7.91 13.93 -13.81
N ASP A 92 -8.12 14.64 -14.92
CA ASP A 92 -9.12 15.69 -15.04
C ASP A 92 -10.37 15.14 -15.74
N GLY A 93 -11.55 15.43 -15.21
CA GLY A 93 -12.82 14.98 -15.77
C GLY A 93 -13.99 15.85 -15.32
N MET A 94 -15.19 15.46 -15.75
CA MET A 94 -16.43 16.16 -15.40
C MET A 94 -17.31 15.25 -14.56
N ILE A 95 -17.91 15.77 -13.48
CA ILE A 95 -18.85 15.04 -12.63
C ILE A 95 -20.13 15.86 -12.49
N ARG A 96 -21.29 15.20 -12.50
CA ARG A 96 -22.57 15.86 -12.23
C ARG A 96 -22.60 16.37 -10.79
N GLU A 97 -23.03 17.62 -10.59
CA GLU A 97 -23.04 18.29 -9.28
C GLU A 97 -23.69 17.41 -8.18
N LYS A 98 -24.87 16.83 -8.43
CA LYS A 98 -25.54 16.00 -7.40
C LYS A 98 -24.83 14.69 -7.11
N ARG A 99 -23.93 14.18 -7.99
CA ARG A 99 -23.09 13.02 -7.65
C ARG A 99 -22.06 13.40 -6.57
N LEU A 100 -21.46 14.58 -6.65
CA LEU A 100 -20.53 15.04 -5.62
C LEU A 100 -21.19 15.20 -4.26
N ASN A 101 -22.40 15.78 -4.23
CA ASN A 101 -23.18 15.88 -2.98
C ASN A 101 -23.49 14.51 -2.41
N ARG A 102 -23.84 13.53 -3.26
CA ARG A 102 -24.10 12.15 -2.83
C ARG A 102 -22.84 11.43 -2.37
N ILE A 103 -21.67 11.69 -2.94
CA ILE A 103 -20.40 11.18 -2.42
C ILE A 103 -20.19 11.67 -0.99
N ALA A 104 -20.32 12.98 -0.76
CA ALA A 104 -20.19 13.57 0.57
C ALA A 104 -21.22 13.00 1.56
N GLU A 105 -22.48 12.85 1.14
CA GLU A 105 -23.53 12.24 1.95
C GLU A 105 -23.22 10.78 2.32
N THR A 106 -22.79 9.96 1.34
CA THR A 106 -22.41 8.57 1.56
C THR A 106 -21.26 8.47 2.57
N LEU A 107 -20.20 9.26 2.41
CA LEU A 107 -19.07 9.27 3.34
C LEU A 107 -19.50 9.72 4.75
N ASN A 108 -20.32 10.76 4.86
CA ASN A 108 -20.84 11.25 6.13
C ASN A 108 -21.71 10.20 6.85
N ARG A 109 -22.53 9.45 6.10
CA ARG A 109 -23.34 8.35 6.62
C ARG A 109 -22.52 7.16 7.09
N LEU A 110 -21.39 6.85 6.43
CA LEU A 110 -20.48 5.80 6.88
C LEU A 110 -19.75 6.22 8.16
N GLU A 111 -19.36 7.49 8.26
CA GLU A 111 -18.63 8.06 9.39
C GLU A 111 -19.45 8.07 10.69
N HIS A 112 -20.70 8.53 10.61
CA HIS A 112 -21.55 8.73 11.78
C HIS A 112 -22.59 7.63 11.92
N ALA A 113 -22.77 7.12 13.14
CA ALA A 113 -23.90 6.25 13.45
C ALA A 113 -25.21 7.06 13.33
N THR A 114 -26.25 6.46 12.77
CA THR A 114 -27.59 7.05 12.82
C THR A 114 -28.14 6.99 14.25
N LYS A 115 -29.11 7.86 14.57
CA LYS A 115 -29.72 7.96 15.91
C LYS A 115 -30.35 6.65 16.42
N GLU A 116 -30.62 5.70 15.52
CA GLU A 116 -31.21 4.39 15.80
C GLU A 116 -30.15 3.28 15.68
N ASN A 117 -29.10 3.33 16.51
CA ASN A 117 -28.14 2.26 16.88
C ASN A 117 -27.51 1.33 15.81
N GLU A 118 -27.83 1.40 14.53
CA GLU A 118 -27.21 0.57 13.50
C GLU A 118 -26.18 1.39 12.71
N ARG A 119 -24.91 1.07 12.95
CA ARG A 119 -23.82 1.55 12.10
C ARG A 119 -24.01 0.97 10.70
N ILE A 120 -24.15 1.85 9.72
CA ILE A 120 -24.18 1.46 8.31
C ILE A 120 -22.84 0.81 7.95
N ARG A 121 -22.90 -0.38 7.35
CA ARG A 121 -21.74 -1.05 6.79
C ARG A 121 -21.51 -0.56 5.35
N PRO A 122 -20.25 -0.47 4.91
CA PRO A 122 -19.94 -0.14 3.53
C PRO A 122 -20.47 -1.21 2.57
N ASP A 123 -20.96 -0.78 1.42
CA ASP A 123 -21.43 -1.61 0.32
C ASP A 123 -21.14 -0.86 -0.98
N TRP A 124 -20.05 -1.22 -1.65
CA TRP A 124 -19.56 -0.49 -2.81
C TRP A 124 -20.61 -0.34 -3.92
N ASN A 125 -21.29 -1.44 -4.27
CA ASN A 125 -22.23 -1.47 -5.37
C ASN A 125 -23.50 -0.66 -5.09
N ARG A 126 -24.04 -0.78 -3.88
CA ARG A 126 -25.22 -0.01 -3.46
C ARG A 126 -24.92 1.48 -3.41
N GLU A 127 -23.77 1.85 -2.86
CA GLU A 127 -23.33 3.24 -2.77
C GLU A 127 -23.08 3.85 -4.15
N LEU A 128 -22.34 3.17 -5.02
CA LEU A 128 -22.04 3.66 -6.37
C LEU A 128 -23.32 3.82 -7.20
N THR A 129 -24.25 2.87 -7.09
CA THR A 129 -25.57 2.95 -7.72
C THR A 129 -26.37 4.16 -7.22
N TYR A 130 -26.36 4.41 -5.91
CA TYR A 130 -26.99 5.59 -5.32
C TYR A 130 -26.37 6.88 -5.86
N ILE A 131 -25.05 6.96 -5.87
CA ILE A 131 -24.30 8.14 -6.30
C ILE A 131 -24.56 8.42 -7.78
N LYS A 132 -24.43 7.43 -8.68
CA LYS A 132 -24.58 7.60 -10.14
C LYS A 132 -25.96 8.10 -10.58
N LYS A 133 -27.01 7.86 -9.78
CA LYS A 133 -28.36 8.43 -9.98
C LYS A 133 -28.41 9.96 -9.80
N GLY A 134 -27.38 10.59 -9.23
CA GLY A 134 -27.26 12.04 -9.13
C GLY A 134 -27.22 12.69 -10.53
N ARG A 135 -28.08 13.69 -10.73
CA ARG A 135 -28.19 14.48 -11.98
C ARG A 135 -27.69 15.91 -11.76
N GLY A 136 -27.96 16.81 -12.71
CA GLY A 136 -27.49 18.19 -12.68
C GLY A 136 -26.31 18.45 -13.61
N ASP A 137 -25.80 19.68 -13.52
CA ASP A 137 -24.75 20.20 -14.40
C ASP A 137 -23.42 19.47 -14.20
N LEU A 138 -22.68 19.34 -15.30
CA LEU A 138 -21.33 18.81 -15.28
C LEU A 138 -20.37 19.89 -14.78
N ILE A 139 -19.62 19.57 -13.73
CA ILE A 139 -18.60 20.46 -13.18
C ILE A 139 -17.22 19.80 -13.23
N PRO A 140 -16.14 20.57 -13.45
CA PRO A 140 -14.79 20.04 -13.54
C PRO A 140 -14.31 19.52 -12.18
N VAL A 141 -13.72 18.34 -12.18
CA VAL A 141 -13.13 17.68 -11.02
C VAL A 141 -11.80 17.06 -11.41
N SER A 142 -10.84 17.12 -10.48
CA SER A 142 -9.52 16.57 -10.68
C SER A 142 -9.15 15.65 -9.53
N VAL A 143 -8.57 14.50 -9.86
CA VAL A 143 -8.11 13.52 -8.88
C VAL A 143 -6.66 13.19 -9.20
N VAL A 144 -5.79 13.25 -8.19
CA VAL A 144 -4.42 12.72 -8.29
C VAL A 144 -4.41 11.35 -7.64
N CYS A 145 -4.14 10.31 -8.43
CA CYS A 145 -3.99 8.94 -7.94
C CYS A 145 -2.53 8.62 -7.63
N ASP A 146 -2.32 7.64 -6.76
CA ASP A 146 -0.98 7.20 -6.37
C ASP A 146 -0.30 6.45 -7.53
N LEU A 147 -1.07 5.66 -8.29
CA LEU A 147 -0.64 4.96 -9.49
C LEU A 147 -1.68 5.10 -10.62
N TYR A 148 -1.20 5.36 -11.83
CA TYR A 148 -1.96 5.29 -13.07
C TYR A 148 -1.32 4.27 -13.99
N VAL A 149 -2.15 3.45 -14.64
CA VAL A 149 -1.72 2.34 -15.49
C VAL A 149 -2.49 2.39 -16.81
N GLU A 150 -1.78 2.18 -17.91
CA GLU A 150 -2.39 1.94 -19.22
C GLU A 150 -1.98 0.56 -19.73
N ASP A 151 -2.96 -0.28 -20.01
CA ASP A 151 -2.77 -1.54 -20.70
C ASP A 151 -2.64 -1.28 -22.21
N ARG A 152 -1.40 -1.33 -22.70
CA ARG A 152 -1.08 -1.08 -24.11
C ARG A 152 -1.59 -2.17 -25.05
N SER A 153 -2.04 -3.32 -24.53
CA SER A 153 -2.56 -4.40 -25.35
C SER A 153 -4.02 -4.19 -25.77
N ASN A 154 -4.82 -3.53 -24.93
CA ASN A 154 -6.26 -3.31 -25.14
C ASN A 154 -6.72 -1.85 -24.98
N GLY A 155 -5.82 -0.95 -24.55
CA GLY A 155 -6.09 0.47 -24.34
C GLY A 155 -6.74 0.83 -23.00
N GLY A 156 -6.89 -0.14 -22.08
CA GLY A 156 -7.51 0.04 -20.77
C GLY A 156 -6.71 0.97 -19.87
N ARG A 157 -7.41 1.79 -19.08
CA ARG A 157 -6.85 2.84 -18.22
C ARG A 157 -7.33 2.64 -16.80
N TYR A 158 -6.41 2.52 -15.86
CA TYR A 158 -6.72 2.19 -14.47
C TYR A 158 -6.02 3.15 -13.51
N ALA A 159 -6.70 3.48 -12.42
CA ALA A 159 -6.15 4.31 -11.35
C ALA A 159 -6.16 3.56 -10.02
N PHE A 160 -5.17 3.76 -9.18
CA PHE A 160 -5.07 3.09 -7.89
C PHE A 160 -4.72 4.09 -6.79
N GLU A 161 -5.40 3.97 -5.66
CA GLU A 161 -4.99 4.54 -4.39
C GLU A 161 -4.26 3.46 -3.61
N LEU A 162 -2.95 3.61 -3.46
CA LEU A 162 -2.07 2.63 -2.83
C LEU A 162 -1.81 3.07 -1.39
N LYS A 163 -2.07 2.18 -0.43
CA LYS A 163 -1.84 2.46 0.99
C LYS A 163 -1.03 1.35 1.65
N ALA A 164 -0.41 1.70 2.78
CA ALA A 164 0.23 0.70 3.64
C ALA A 164 -0.81 -0.36 4.08
N PRO A 165 -0.39 -1.61 4.36
CA PRO A 165 -1.30 -2.73 4.68
C PRO A 165 -2.22 -2.51 5.88
N LEU A 166 -1.84 -1.61 6.79
CA LEU A 166 -2.61 -1.23 7.96
C LEU A 166 -2.94 0.27 7.88
N PRO A 167 -3.75 0.71 6.89
CA PRO A 167 -4.03 2.12 6.68
C PRO A 167 -4.87 2.67 7.84
N ASN A 168 -4.76 3.97 8.10
CA ASN A 168 -5.66 4.63 9.04
C ASN A 168 -7.01 4.98 8.38
N SER A 169 -8.00 5.30 9.21
CA SER A 169 -9.36 5.58 8.75
C SER A 169 -9.43 6.81 7.84
N ASP A 170 -8.76 7.90 8.19
CA ASP A 170 -8.85 9.16 7.44
C ASP A 170 -8.25 9.03 6.04
N GLN A 171 -7.11 8.35 5.91
CA GLN A 171 -6.51 8.02 4.62
C GLN A 171 -7.46 7.16 3.77
N THR A 172 -8.12 6.18 4.39
CA THR A 172 -9.05 5.29 3.67
C THR A 172 -10.28 6.06 3.18
N LYS A 173 -10.83 6.98 4.00
CA LYS A 173 -11.93 7.88 3.60
C LYS A 173 -11.57 8.69 2.37
N VAL A 174 -10.40 9.34 2.39
CA VAL A 174 -9.91 10.15 1.28
C VAL A 174 -9.74 9.31 0.01
N SER A 175 -9.19 8.11 0.12
CA SER A 175 -9.07 7.20 -1.03
C SER A 175 -10.43 6.78 -1.58
N LYS A 176 -11.41 6.48 -0.71
CA LYS A 176 -12.78 6.18 -1.15
C LYS A 176 -13.41 7.34 -1.90
N GLU A 177 -13.26 8.56 -1.40
CA GLU A 177 -13.77 9.76 -2.08
C GLU A 177 -13.18 9.91 -3.48
N LYS A 178 -11.86 9.77 -3.62
CA LYS A 178 -11.16 9.86 -4.91
C LYS A 178 -11.60 8.78 -5.89
N ILE A 179 -11.70 7.53 -5.43
CA ILE A 179 -12.13 6.39 -6.26
C ILE A 179 -13.58 6.59 -6.71
N LEU A 180 -14.49 7.01 -5.81
CA LEU A 180 -15.88 7.32 -6.17
C LEU A 180 -15.97 8.45 -7.20
N LYS A 181 -15.15 9.50 -7.07
CA LYS A 181 -15.07 10.58 -8.07
C LYS A 181 -14.69 10.04 -9.45
N LEU A 182 -13.63 9.23 -9.53
CA LEU A 182 -13.18 8.62 -10.80
C LEU A 182 -14.28 7.76 -11.44
N HIS A 183 -14.95 6.90 -10.67
CA HIS A 183 -16.07 6.07 -11.14
C HIS A 183 -17.33 6.87 -11.54
N CYS A 184 -17.42 8.14 -11.14
CA CYS A 184 -18.57 9.02 -11.40
C CYS A 184 -18.32 10.06 -12.49
N MET A 185 -17.13 10.08 -13.09
CA MET A 185 -16.82 10.95 -14.23
C MET A 185 -17.70 10.63 -15.45
N GLU A 186 -18.11 11.67 -16.17
CA GLU A 186 -18.97 11.58 -17.34
C GLU A 186 -18.48 12.54 -18.44
N PRO A 187 -17.95 12.02 -19.57
CA PRO A 187 -17.70 10.60 -19.85
C PRO A 187 -16.62 9.99 -18.92
N PRO A 188 -16.55 8.64 -18.80
CA PRO A 188 -15.47 7.98 -18.08
C PRO A 188 -14.10 8.33 -18.66
N VAL A 189 -13.14 8.66 -17.78
CA VAL A 189 -11.75 8.99 -18.16
C VAL A 189 -10.79 7.79 -17.92
N VAL A 190 -11.16 6.95 -16.96
CA VAL A 190 -10.53 5.65 -16.66
C VAL A 190 -11.60 4.56 -16.67
N ASP A 191 -11.22 3.35 -17.04
CA ASP A 191 -12.10 2.18 -17.06
C ASP A 191 -12.47 1.74 -15.64
N SER A 192 -11.52 1.85 -14.71
CA SER A 192 -11.79 1.61 -13.29
C SER A 192 -10.75 2.30 -12.40
N ALA A 193 -11.10 2.43 -11.13
CA ALA A 193 -10.21 2.88 -10.07
C ALA A 193 -10.33 1.98 -8.85
N TYR A 194 -9.23 1.71 -8.14
CA TYR A 194 -9.14 0.70 -7.08
C TYR A 194 -8.48 1.22 -5.80
N PHE A 195 -8.86 0.62 -4.67
CA PHE A 195 -8.15 0.73 -3.40
C PHE A 195 -7.18 -0.46 -3.28
N ALA A 196 -5.89 -0.18 -3.19
CA ALA A 196 -4.86 -1.21 -3.24
C ALA A 196 -4.01 -1.25 -1.97
N LEU A 197 -3.73 -2.47 -1.49
CA LEU A 197 -2.79 -2.75 -0.41
C LEU A 197 -1.68 -3.69 -0.92
N PRO A 198 -0.40 -3.44 -0.61
CA PRO A 198 0.72 -4.20 -1.19
C PRO A 198 0.81 -5.63 -0.67
N TYR A 199 0.28 -5.92 0.52
CA TYR A 199 0.23 -7.28 1.07
C TYR A 199 -0.83 -7.38 2.17
N ASN A 200 -1.17 -8.60 2.56
CA ASN A 200 -2.10 -8.88 3.65
C ASN A 200 -1.34 -9.40 4.88
N PRO A 201 -1.32 -8.66 6.01
CA PRO A 201 -0.64 -9.12 7.22
C PRO A 201 -1.38 -10.25 7.96
N TYR A 202 -2.59 -10.61 7.52
CA TYR A 202 -3.42 -11.68 8.08
C TYR A 202 -3.49 -12.94 7.20
N GLY A 203 -2.63 -13.01 6.18
CA GLY A 203 -2.60 -14.13 5.26
C GLY A 203 -3.60 -13.98 4.12
N THR A 204 -4.71 -14.70 4.16
CA THR A 204 -5.72 -14.66 3.08
C THR A 204 -6.67 -13.48 3.23
N ARG A 205 -7.28 -13.06 2.12
CA ARG A 205 -8.21 -11.90 2.06
C ARG A 205 -9.36 -12.05 3.05
N GLU A 206 -9.88 -13.25 3.22
CA GLU A 206 -10.97 -13.59 4.16
C GLU A 206 -10.58 -13.32 5.62
N ASN A 207 -9.28 -13.39 5.93
CA ASN A 207 -8.75 -13.17 7.28
C ASN A 207 -8.36 -11.71 7.55
N TYR A 208 -8.42 -10.82 6.55
CA TYR A 208 -8.11 -9.41 6.75
C TYR A 208 -9.02 -8.81 7.85
N SER A 209 -8.41 -8.36 8.95
CA SER A 209 -9.13 -7.97 10.17
C SER A 209 -8.76 -6.58 10.71
N TRP A 210 -8.01 -5.79 9.94
CA TRP A 210 -7.71 -4.42 10.32
C TRP A 210 -8.96 -3.54 10.19
N SER A 211 -9.44 -3.01 11.32
CA SER A 211 -10.78 -2.44 11.44
C SER A 211 -10.94 -1.03 10.87
N PHE A 212 -9.87 -0.23 10.81
CA PHE A 212 -9.94 1.15 10.33
C PHE A 212 -10.45 1.29 8.88
N PRO A 213 -9.91 0.56 7.88
CA PRO A 213 -10.42 0.66 6.53
C PRO A 213 -11.79 -0.02 6.34
N ALA A 214 -12.15 -0.97 7.21
CA ALA A 214 -13.46 -1.63 7.19
C ALA A 214 -14.64 -0.69 7.51
N ARG A 215 -14.34 0.52 7.99
CA ARG A 215 -15.31 1.62 8.08
C ARG A 215 -15.78 2.10 6.70
N TRP A 216 -14.89 2.04 5.71
CA TRP A 216 -15.08 2.66 4.40
C TRP A 216 -15.27 1.64 3.30
N PHE A 217 -14.64 0.48 3.35
CA PHE A 217 -14.82 -0.59 2.36
C PHE A 217 -15.18 -1.90 3.03
N ASP A 218 -15.96 -2.74 2.35
CA ASP A 218 -15.95 -4.16 2.67
C ASP A 218 -14.64 -4.75 2.14
N MET A 219 -13.63 -4.78 3.02
CA MET A 219 -12.27 -5.21 2.68
C MET A 219 -12.18 -6.64 2.14
N LYS A 220 -13.22 -7.45 2.34
CA LYS A 220 -13.25 -8.85 1.93
C LYS A 220 -13.99 -9.03 0.62
N ASN A 221 -15.11 -8.34 0.45
CA ASN A 221 -16.04 -8.61 -0.67
C ASN A 221 -16.11 -7.51 -1.73
N ASP A 222 -15.69 -6.27 -1.43
CA ASP A 222 -15.73 -5.19 -2.42
C ASP A 222 -14.71 -5.48 -3.53
N ASP A 223 -15.18 -5.57 -4.77
CA ASP A 223 -14.40 -5.76 -5.99
C ASP A 223 -13.42 -4.62 -6.28
N VAL A 224 -13.70 -3.43 -5.74
CA VAL A 224 -12.82 -2.26 -5.83
C VAL A 224 -11.58 -2.37 -4.92
N VAL A 225 -11.54 -3.34 -4.00
CA VAL A 225 -10.42 -3.56 -3.08
C VAL A 225 -9.51 -4.65 -3.64
N LEU A 226 -8.21 -4.35 -3.77
CA LEU A 226 -7.17 -5.28 -4.20
C LEU A 226 -6.09 -5.37 -3.10
N ILE A 227 -5.74 -6.58 -2.67
CA ILE A 227 -4.78 -6.81 -1.58
C ILE A 227 -3.75 -7.84 -2.02
N GLY A 228 -2.46 -7.52 -1.89
CA GLY A 228 -1.39 -8.47 -2.16
C GLY A 228 -1.42 -8.97 -3.60
N ASN A 229 -1.51 -10.29 -3.77
CA ASN A 229 -1.55 -10.97 -5.06
C ASN A 229 -2.62 -10.37 -5.99
N ASP A 230 -3.81 -10.03 -5.47
CA ASP A 230 -4.90 -9.45 -6.27
C ASP A 230 -4.46 -8.13 -6.93
N PHE A 231 -3.64 -7.32 -6.24
CA PHE A 231 -3.13 -6.07 -6.77
C PHE A 231 -1.96 -6.30 -7.73
N TRP A 232 -0.94 -7.06 -7.30
CA TRP A 232 0.28 -7.25 -8.07
C TRP A 232 0.04 -8.02 -9.37
N ASP A 233 -0.78 -9.06 -9.33
CA ASP A 233 -1.10 -9.83 -10.53
C ASP A 233 -2.03 -9.06 -11.46
N TYR A 234 -2.88 -8.15 -10.94
CA TYR A 234 -3.69 -7.28 -11.77
C TYR A 234 -2.83 -6.39 -12.64
N ILE A 235 -1.83 -5.71 -12.08
CA ILE A 235 -1.00 -4.75 -12.84
C ILE A 235 0.20 -5.38 -13.56
N GLY A 236 0.77 -6.45 -12.99
CA GLY A 236 1.99 -7.09 -13.48
C GLY A 236 1.76 -8.37 -14.28
N GLY A 237 0.56 -8.94 -14.21
CA GLY A 237 0.24 -10.28 -14.71
C GLY A 237 0.50 -11.37 -13.67
N LYS A 238 -0.08 -12.55 -13.89
CA LYS A 238 -0.02 -13.69 -12.97
C LYS A 238 1.43 -14.07 -12.60
N GLY A 239 1.69 -14.22 -11.30
CA GLY A 239 3.01 -14.59 -10.76
C GLY A 239 3.93 -13.38 -10.50
N THR A 240 3.40 -12.16 -10.59
CA THR A 240 4.18 -10.95 -10.27
C THR A 240 4.51 -10.90 -8.77
N TYR A 241 3.57 -11.32 -7.93
CA TYR A 241 3.82 -11.38 -6.49
C TYR A 241 4.91 -12.40 -6.13
N ASP A 242 4.95 -13.55 -6.82
CA ASP A 242 6.02 -14.55 -6.66
C ASP A 242 7.38 -13.98 -7.04
N ALA A 243 7.46 -13.24 -8.16
CA ALA A 243 8.68 -12.56 -8.57
C ALA A 243 9.14 -11.53 -7.52
N PHE A 244 8.20 -10.82 -6.88
CA PHE A 244 8.49 -9.91 -5.78
C PHE A 244 9.06 -10.63 -4.55
N ILE A 245 8.43 -11.74 -4.15
CA ILE A 245 8.89 -12.58 -3.03
C ILE A 245 10.30 -13.12 -3.30
N SER A 246 10.51 -13.68 -4.50
CA SER A 246 11.83 -14.19 -4.93
C SER A 246 12.89 -13.10 -4.93
N ALA A 247 12.58 -11.91 -5.45
CA ALA A 247 13.50 -10.77 -5.47
C ALA A 247 13.96 -10.39 -4.06
N VAL A 248 13.04 -10.30 -3.09
CA VAL A 248 13.35 -9.95 -1.70
C VAL A 248 14.15 -11.05 -1.01
N ASN A 249 13.77 -12.32 -1.20
CA ASN A 249 14.43 -13.46 -0.59
C ASN A 249 15.88 -13.63 -1.04
N GLU A 250 16.20 -13.29 -2.30
CA GLU A 250 17.56 -13.34 -2.83
C GLU A 250 18.50 -12.30 -2.19
N ILE A 251 18.00 -11.11 -1.84
CA ILE A 251 18.82 -9.99 -1.36
C ILE A 251 18.75 -9.78 0.15
N GLY A 252 17.71 -10.29 0.79
CA GLY A 252 17.44 -10.14 2.21
C GLY A 252 18.58 -10.65 3.12
N PRO A 253 19.15 -11.85 2.89
CA PRO A 253 20.25 -12.40 3.69
C PRO A 253 21.43 -11.45 3.86
N ASP A 254 21.89 -10.84 2.77
CA ASP A 254 23.04 -9.92 2.76
C ASP A 254 22.76 -8.66 3.58
N TYR A 255 21.55 -8.09 3.47
CA TYR A 255 21.17 -6.93 4.26
C TYR A 255 20.97 -7.27 5.74
N LYS A 256 20.41 -8.44 6.06
CA LYS A 256 20.32 -8.90 7.46
C LYS A 256 21.71 -9.01 8.07
N GLU A 257 22.67 -9.61 7.36
CA GLU A 257 24.05 -9.70 7.83
C GLU A 257 24.68 -8.33 8.10
N LYS A 258 24.55 -7.40 7.16
CA LYS A 258 25.01 -6.01 7.33
C LYS A 258 24.36 -5.32 8.53
N ILE A 259 23.05 -5.50 8.72
CA ILE A 259 22.34 -4.91 9.87
C ILE A 259 22.87 -5.49 11.19
N TYR A 260 23.09 -6.81 11.27
CA TYR A 260 23.67 -7.43 12.46
C TYR A 260 25.06 -6.89 12.79
N ARG A 261 25.97 -6.91 11.80
CA ARG A 261 27.38 -6.57 12.03
C ARG A 261 27.62 -5.07 12.12
N ASP A 262 27.06 -4.29 11.20
CA ASP A 262 27.43 -2.88 11.05
C ASP A 262 26.55 -1.99 11.92
N TYR A 263 25.23 -2.26 11.95
CA TYR A 263 24.29 -1.44 12.73
C TYR A 263 24.17 -1.91 14.18
N LEU A 264 23.80 -3.18 14.40
CA LEU A 264 23.60 -3.72 15.74
C LEU A 264 24.92 -3.99 16.46
N ARG A 265 26.01 -4.26 15.72
CA ARG A 265 27.34 -4.62 16.24
C ARG A 265 27.32 -5.90 17.07
N ILE A 266 26.57 -6.88 16.59
CA ILE A 266 26.51 -8.23 17.15
C ILE A 266 26.80 -9.26 16.06
N THR A 267 27.27 -10.43 16.47
CA THR A 267 27.36 -11.58 15.55
C THR A 267 25.94 -12.04 15.23
N PRO A 268 25.61 -12.29 13.94
CA PRO A 268 24.34 -12.91 13.60
C PRO A 268 24.13 -14.21 14.38
N PRO A 269 22.94 -14.47 14.92
CA PRO A 269 22.67 -15.71 15.65
C PRO A 269 22.73 -16.92 14.70
N ASP A 270 23.03 -18.10 15.24
CA ASP A 270 23.01 -19.33 14.44
C ASP A 270 21.63 -19.54 13.80
N GLY A 271 21.59 -19.79 12.49
CA GLY A 271 20.33 -20.00 11.76
C GLY A 271 19.51 -18.75 11.43
N TYR A 272 20.06 -17.53 11.53
CA TYR A 272 19.34 -16.26 11.24
C TYR A 272 18.84 -16.05 9.79
N ASN A 273 19.22 -16.96 8.89
CA ASN A 273 18.77 -17.03 7.49
C ASN A 273 18.24 -18.45 7.21
N SER A 274 17.40 -18.97 8.12
CA SER A 274 16.73 -20.24 7.91
C SER A 274 15.62 -20.11 6.86
N GLU A 275 15.09 -21.23 6.34
CA GLU A 275 13.90 -21.19 5.45
C GLU A 275 12.69 -20.51 6.10
N PHE A 276 12.60 -20.47 7.44
CA PHE A 276 11.55 -19.75 8.16
C PHE A 276 11.67 -18.23 8.07
N ASP A 277 12.85 -17.73 7.70
CA ASP A 277 13.15 -16.31 7.58
C ASP A 277 12.92 -15.77 6.15
N LEU A 278 12.56 -16.67 5.22
CA LEU A 278 12.18 -16.35 3.85
C LEU A 278 10.70 -15.97 3.81
N LEU A 279 10.39 -14.93 3.03
CA LEU A 279 9.01 -14.64 2.68
C LEU A 279 8.45 -15.84 1.92
N SER A 280 7.39 -16.43 2.45
CA SER A 280 6.53 -17.33 1.70
C SER A 280 5.25 -16.59 1.33
N GLU A 281 4.57 -17.02 0.27
CA GLU A 281 3.16 -16.67 0.13
C GLU A 281 2.43 -17.04 1.43
N PRO A 282 1.38 -16.30 1.80
CA PRO A 282 0.47 -16.79 2.82
C PRO A 282 -0.15 -18.10 2.31
N LYS A 283 0.44 -19.22 2.74
CA LYS A 283 -0.09 -20.55 2.46
C LYS A 283 -1.55 -20.57 2.92
N ARG A 284 -2.44 -21.15 2.10
CA ARG A 284 -3.87 -21.29 2.42
C ARG A 284 -4.17 -22.11 3.69
N GLU A 285 -3.17 -22.53 4.45
CA GLU A 285 -3.33 -23.38 5.62
C GLU A 285 -2.44 -22.90 6.77
N TYR A 286 -3.07 -22.19 7.70
CA TYR A 286 -2.96 -22.50 9.12
C TYR A 286 -4.40 -22.61 9.64
N ASP A 287 -5.08 -23.67 9.21
CA ASP A 287 -6.20 -24.20 9.97
C ASP A 287 -5.60 -25.11 11.05
N SER A 288 -6.17 -25.07 12.25
CA SER A 288 -5.74 -25.73 13.51
C SER A 288 -4.68 -25.00 14.35
N ARG A 289 -5.18 -24.16 15.27
CA ARG A 289 -5.13 -24.42 16.72
C ARG A 289 -6.19 -23.60 17.46
#